data_AF-A0A8H3GAG4-F1
#
_entry.id   AF-A0A8H3GAG4-F1
#
_cell.length_a   1.000
_cell.length_b   1.000
_cell.length_c   1.000
_cell.angle_alpha   90.00
_cell.angle_beta   90.00
_cell.angle_gamma   90.00
#
_symmetry.space_group_name_H-M   'P 1'
#
loop_
_entity.id
_entity.type
_entity.pdbx_description
1 polymer ?
#
loop_
_entity_poly.entity_id
_entity_poly.type
_entity_poly.pdbx_seq_one_letter_code
_entity_poly.pdbx_strand_id
1 'polypeptide(L)'
;MAVRWPRLRPHDILAMPITLIDAVNSGSSKSGGAPSQLTATYLSSLLQSGDLQQHIVTTLQPAYARRYYSLMSAIEKYLIPLGVELPQEDRDHMGGYFVWFALPPPLDATKVAVQAKEKHDLIIAPGPIFGVKGDEDVANLKRNVRVCFAWEQEPSLVEGIQRLSRVIRDMQDGLDRHGTEVPSPSVELAVSNFH
;
A
#
# COMPACT_ATOMS: atom_id res chain seq x y z
N MET A 1 -2.75 -41.06 19.26
CA MET A 1 -1.44 -41.64 18.89
C MET A 1 -0.69 -40.61 18.07
N ALA A 2 0.46 -40.15 18.57
CA ALA A 2 1.26 -39.11 17.93
C ALA A 2 2.03 -39.66 16.72
N VAL A 3 1.87 -39.04 15.55
CA VAL A 3 2.74 -39.30 14.39
C VAL A 3 3.85 -38.26 14.42
N ARG A 4 5.06 -38.76 14.66
CA ARG A 4 6.32 -38.04 14.75
C ARG A 4 6.80 -37.67 13.35
N TRP A 5 6.89 -36.37 13.04
CA TRP A 5 7.52 -35.89 11.81
C TRP A 5 9.05 -35.85 11.98
N PRO A 6 9.85 -36.56 11.15
CA PRO A 6 11.29 -36.37 11.13
C PRO A 6 11.66 -35.11 10.35
N ARG A 7 12.71 -34.43 10.83
CA ARG A 7 13.39 -33.28 10.22
C ARG A 7 13.58 -33.41 8.71
N LEU A 8 12.85 -32.64 7.92
CA LEU A 8 13.16 -32.36 6.52
C LEU A 8 14.18 -31.23 6.46
N ARG A 9 15.27 -31.44 5.70
CA ARG A 9 16.28 -30.40 5.43
C ARG A 9 15.99 -29.74 4.08
N PRO A 10 16.50 -28.52 3.82
CA PRO A 10 16.10 -27.70 2.68
C PRO A 10 16.40 -28.26 1.27
N HIS A 11 17.06 -29.41 1.15
CA HIS A 11 17.47 -29.99 -0.14
C HIS A 11 16.49 -31.02 -0.73
N ASP A 12 15.43 -31.43 -0.01
CA ASP A 12 14.52 -32.50 -0.45
C ASP A 12 13.31 -32.02 -1.28
N ILE A 13 13.32 -30.79 -1.81
CA ILE A 13 12.16 -30.17 -2.51
C ILE A 13 12.00 -30.61 -3.99
N LEU A 14 12.85 -31.49 -4.52
CA LEU A 14 12.85 -31.80 -5.97
C LEU A 14 12.12 -33.08 -6.40
N ALA A 15 11.41 -33.76 -5.51
CA ALA A 15 10.58 -34.90 -5.93
C ALA A 15 9.27 -34.88 -5.16
N MET A 16 8.18 -34.47 -5.84
CA MET A 16 6.80 -35.03 -5.72
C MET A 16 5.85 -34.27 -6.68
N PRO A 17 5.90 -34.53 -8.00
CA PRO A 17 4.93 -33.94 -8.94
C PRO A 17 3.49 -34.44 -8.71
N ILE A 18 3.29 -35.62 -8.10
CA ILE A 18 1.97 -36.24 -7.94
C ILE A 18 1.13 -35.58 -6.84
N THR A 19 1.74 -35.19 -5.71
CA THR A 19 0.98 -34.65 -4.57
C THR A 19 0.55 -33.20 -4.78
N LEU A 20 1.33 -32.41 -5.53
CA LEU A 20 0.98 -31.03 -5.84
C LEU A 20 -0.20 -30.95 -6.82
N ILE A 21 -0.21 -31.80 -7.84
CA ILE A 21 -1.30 -31.86 -8.84
C ILE A 21 -2.62 -32.26 -8.17
N ASP A 22 -2.60 -33.28 -7.29
CA ASP A 22 -3.81 -33.72 -6.58
C ASP A 22 -4.32 -32.70 -5.56
N ALA A 23 -3.42 -31.98 -4.88
CA ALA A 23 -3.78 -30.88 -3.98
C ALA A 23 -4.42 -29.70 -4.74
N VAL A 24 -3.90 -29.36 -5.92
CA VAL A 24 -4.46 -28.30 -6.78
C VAL A 24 -5.80 -28.72 -7.39
N ASN A 25 -5.93 -29.97 -7.84
CA ASN A 25 -7.17 -30.49 -8.43
C ASN A 25 -8.31 -30.64 -7.41
N SER A 26 -7.99 -31.05 -6.18
CA SER A 26 -8.97 -31.11 -5.10
C SER A 26 -9.44 -29.72 -4.63
N GLY A 27 -8.57 -28.71 -4.72
CA GLY A 27 -8.90 -27.30 -4.48
C GLY A 27 -9.78 -26.68 -5.56
N SER A 28 -9.47 -26.91 -6.85
CA SER A 28 -10.28 -26.37 -7.96
C SER A 28 -11.69 -26.99 -8.02
N SER A 29 -11.80 -28.27 -7.68
CA SER A 29 -13.07 -29.01 -7.66
C SER A 29 -13.98 -28.66 -6.47
N LYS A 30 -13.42 -28.22 -5.33
CA LYS A 30 -14.20 -27.85 -4.12
C LYS A 30 -14.50 -26.35 -4.00
N SER A 31 -13.75 -25.48 -4.70
CA SER A 31 -13.87 -24.03 -4.56
C SER A 31 -14.59 -23.31 -5.71
N GLY A 32 -15.27 -24.02 -6.62
CA GLY A 32 -16.11 -23.39 -7.65
C GLY A 32 -15.34 -22.62 -8.72
N GLY A 33 -14.05 -22.93 -8.92
CA GLY A 33 -13.28 -22.37 -10.01
C GLY A 33 -13.45 -23.21 -11.26
N ALA A 34 -14.58 -23.09 -11.95
CA ALA A 34 -14.64 -23.56 -13.33
C ALA A 34 -14.01 -22.46 -14.21
N PRO A 35 -12.75 -22.57 -14.67
CA PRO A 35 -12.31 -21.75 -15.78
C PRO A 35 -13.26 -22.08 -16.93
N SER A 36 -13.99 -21.07 -17.41
CA SER A 36 -14.87 -21.31 -18.54
C SER A 36 -14.01 -21.84 -19.69
N GLN A 37 -14.34 -23.03 -20.21
CA GLN A 37 -13.59 -23.66 -21.32
C GLN A 37 -13.49 -22.70 -22.51
N LEU A 38 -14.50 -21.85 -22.67
CA LEU A 38 -14.52 -20.75 -23.63
C LEU A 38 -13.43 -19.70 -23.36
N THR A 39 -13.33 -19.18 -22.12
CA THR A 39 -12.29 -18.23 -21.71
C THR A 39 -10.89 -18.82 -21.84
N ALA A 40 -10.72 -20.10 -21.49
CA ALA A 40 -9.45 -20.81 -21.65
C ALA A 40 -9.04 -20.92 -23.12
N THR A 41 -10.00 -21.19 -24.02
CA THR A 41 -9.76 -21.25 -25.46
C THR A 41 -9.34 -19.88 -26.01
N TYR A 42 -10.04 -18.81 -25.63
CA TYR A 42 -9.66 -17.45 -26.03
C TYR A 42 -8.28 -17.05 -25.50
N LEU A 43 -7.98 -17.32 -24.23
CA LEU A 43 -6.69 -17.01 -23.64
C LEU A 43 -5.56 -17.79 -24.32
N SER A 44 -5.76 -19.09 -24.60
CA SER A 44 -4.79 -19.91 -25.32
C SER A 44 -4.48 -19.33 -26.71
N SER A 45 -5.53 -18.92 -27.44
CA SER A 45 -5.37 -18.26 -28.74
C SER A 45 -4.58 -16.95 -28.64
N LEU A 46 -4.91 -16.08 -27.68
CA LEU A 46 -4.24 -14.78 -27.47
C LEU A 46 -2.76 -14.93 -27.04
N LEU A 47 -2.44 -16.00 -26.32
CA LEU A 47 -1.08 -16.31 -25.92
C LEU A 47 -0.27 -16.86 -27.10
N GLN A 48 -0.85 -17.76 -27.90
CA GLN A 48 -0.19 -18.35 -29.06
C GLN A 48 0.04 -17.36 -30.19
N SER A 49 -0.91 -16.43 -30.41
CA SER A 49 -0.77 -15.38 -31.42
C SER A 49 0.24 -14.29 -31.03
N GLY A 50 0.59 -14.18 -29.74
CA GLY A 50 1.44 -13.11 -29.21
C GLY A 50 0.70 -11.78 -29.03
N ASP A 51 -0.60 -11.70 -29.33
CA ASP A 51 -1.38 -10.47 -29.25
C ASP A 51 -1.42 -9.90 -27.82
N LEU A 52 -1.47 -10.79 -26.82
CA LEU A 52 -1.40 -10.37 -25.41
C LEU A 52 -0.07 -9.69 -25.09
N GLN A 53 1.05 -10.27 -25.54
CA GLN A 53 2.38 -9.72 -25.32
C GLN A 53 2.52 -8.36 -26.01
N GLN A 54 2.04 -8.27 -27.25
CA GLN A 54 2.02 -7.02 -27.99
C GLN A 54 1.20 -5.95 -27.25
N HIS A 55 -0.01 -6.29 -26.81
CA HIS A 55 -0.87 -5.37 -26.07
C HIS A 55 -0.24 -4.89 -24.76
N ILE A 56 0.47 -5.77 -24.05
CA ILE A 56 1.21 -5.39 -22.84
C ILE A 56 2.26 -4.33 -23.16
N VAL A 57 3.08 -4.57 -24.19
CA VAL A 57 4.21 -3.68 -24.54
C VAL A 57 3.72 -2.38 -25.18
N THR A 58 2.73 -2.42 -26.07
CA THR A 58 2.32 -1.24 -26.83
C THR A 58 1.24 -0.41 -26.14
N THR A 59 0.45 -1.00 -25.26
CA THR A 59 -0.73 -0.34 -24.68
C THR A 59 -0.59 -0.18 -23.18
N LEU A 60 -0.38 -1.28 -22.46
CA LEU A 60 -0.40 -1.27 -20.99
C LEU A 60 0.83 -0.56 -20.42
N GLN A 61 2.04 -0.94 -20.84
CA GLN A 61 3.27 -0.31 -20.33
C GLN A 61 3.28 1.21 -20.56
N PRO A 62 2.97 1.74 -21.77
CA PRO A 62 2.94 3.19 -21.98
C PRO A 62 1.81 3.88 -21.20
N ALA A 63 0.64 3.25 -21.05
CA ALA A 63 -0.45 3.82 -20.26
C ALA A 63 -0.09 3.93 -18.77
N TYR A 64 0.47 2.87 -18.19
CA TYR A 64 0.91 2.88 -16.79
C TYR A 64 2.09 3.83 -16.57
N ALA A 65 3.04 3.89 -17.51
CA ALA A 65 4.14 4.85 -17.45
C ALA A 65 3.63 6.30 -17.40
N ARG A 66 2.70 6.68 -18.29
CA ARG A 66 2.11 8.04 -18.28
C ARG A 66 1.43 8.37 -16.95
N ARG A 67 0.64 7.44 -16.41
CA ARG A 67 -0.02 7.61 -15.10
C ARG A 67 0.97 7.73 -13.95
N TYR A 68 2.01 6.89 -13.96
CA TYR A 68 3.09 6.93 -12.98
C TYR A 68 3.81 8.27 -12.99
N TYR A 69 4.26 8.75 -14.16
CA TYR A 69 4.94 10.05 -14.27
C TYR A 69 4.04 11.22 -13.87
N SER A 70 2.75 11.18 -14.24
CA SER A 70 1.77 12.19 -13.80
C SER A 70 1.63 12.23 -12.28
N LEU A 71 1.49 11.05 -11.66
CA LEU A 71 1.39 10.92 -10.21
C LEU A 71 2.67 11.40 -9.51
N MET A 72 3.84 10.95 -9.97
CA MET A 72 5.13 11.34 -9.40
C MET A 72 5.39 12.83 -9.51
N SER A 73 5.08 13.45 -10.67
CA SER A 73 5.19 14.90 -10.83
C SER A 73 4.28 15.66 -9.86
N ALA A 74 3.07 15.15 -9.61
CA ALA A 74 2.17 15.74 -8.62
C ALA A 74 2.71 15.58 -7.19
N ILE A 75 3.28 14.42 -6.84
CA ILE A 75 3.89 14.16 -5.54
C ILE A 75 5.08 15.11 -5.31
N GLU A 76 5.96 15.24 -6.30
CA GLU A 76 7.11 16.16 -6.23
C GLU A 76 6.70 17.61 -6.05
N LYS A 77 5.64 18.02 -6.74
CA LYS A 77 5.15 19.40 -6.71
C LYS A 77 4.41 19.76 -5.41
N TYR A 78 3.60 18.84 -4.87
CA TYR A 78 2.67 19.15 -3.79
C TYR A 78 2.98 18.47 -2.46
N LEU A 79 3.60 17.30 -2.45
CA LEU A 79 3.84 16.52 -1.23
C LEU A 79 5.28 16.65 -0.71
N ILE A 80 6.29 16.64 -1.58
CA ILE A 80 7.70 16.81 -1.16
C ILE A 80 7.92 18.12 -0.37
N PRO A 81 7.34 19.28 -0.78
CA PRO A 81 7.49 20.52 -0.01
C PRO A 81 6.87 20.47 1.39
N LEU A 82 5.99 19.50 1.66
CA LEU A 82 5.36 19.31 2.97
C LEU A 82 6.14 18.35 3.88
N GLY A 83 7.28 17.82 3.41
CA GLY A 83 8.11 16.88 4.17
C GLY A 83 7.73 15.41 3.99
N VAL A 84 6.99 15.07 2.92
CA VAL A 84 6.70 13.66 2.58
C VAL A 84 7.96 13.01 2.00
N GLU A 85 8.34 11.86 2.55
CA GLU A 85 9.52 11.10 2.14
C GLU A 85 9.14 9.97 1.20
N LEU A 86 9.90 9.79 0.12
CA LEU A 86 9.76 8.67 -0.78
C LEU A 86 10.78 7.58 -0.40
N PRO A 87 10.35 6.32 -0.16
CA PRO A 87 11.22 5.26 0.35
C PRO A 87 12.24 4.72 -0.66
N GLN A 88 12.21 5.14 -1.93
CA GLN A 88 13.14 4.70 -2.96
C GLN A 88 13.82 5.88 -3.65
N GLU A 89 15.15 5.91 -3.57
CA GLU A 89 16.02 6.87 -4.26
C GLU A 89 16.22 6.45 -5.73
N ASP A 90 16.28 5.14 -6.01
CA ASP A 90 16.45 4.59 -7.36
C ASP A 90 15.12 4.55 -8.14
N ARG A 91 14.85 5.63 -8.88
CA ARG A 91 13.64 5.78 -9.71
C ARG A 91 13.75 5.16 -11.11
N ASP A 92 14.89 4.57 -11.43
CA ASP A 92 15.22 4.08 -12.77
C ASP A 92 14.46 2.79 -13.14
N HIS A 93 14.04 2.00 -12.15
CA HIS A 93 13.33 0.73 -12.37
C HIS A 93 12.05 0.67 -11.52
N MET A 94 11.00 1.31 -12.03
CA MET A 94 9.70 1.37 -11.35
C MET A 94 8.68 0.51 -12.08
N GLY A 95 8.13 -0.46 -11.36
CA GLY A 95 7.15 -1.42 -11.88
C GLY A 95 6.01 -1.67 -10.91
N GLY A 96 4.85 -2.03 -11.45
CA GLY A 96 3.64 -2.33 -10.68
C GLY A 96 2.59 -1.22 -10.74
N TYR A 97 1.71 -1.23 -9.75
CA TYR A 97 0.47 -0.43 -9.74
C TYR A 97 0.37 0.53 -8.55
N PHE A 98 1.36 0.49 -7.66
CA PHE A 98 1.30 1.16 -6.37
C PHE A 98 2.54 2.00 -6.13
N VAL A 99 2.35 3.17 -5.51
CA VAL A 99 3.42 4.02 -4.98
C VAL A 99 3.29 4.09 -3.48
N TRP A 100 4.43 3.99 -2.79
CA TRP A 100 4.53 4.14 -1.34
C TRP A 100 5.25 5.44 -1.01
N PHE A 101 4.78 6.14 0.02
CA PHE A 101 5.46 7.29 0.60
C PHE A 101 5.20 7.36 2.10
N ALA A 102 6.12 7.98 2.84
CA ALA A 102 6.03 8.19 4.27
C ALA A 102 5.64 9.65 4.58
N LEU A 103 4.65 9.82 5.45
CA LEU A 103 4.21 11.12 5.91
C LEU A 103 5.21 11.71 6.92
N PRO A 104 5.35 13.06 6.97
CA PRO A 104 6.22 13.72 7.92
C PRO A 104 5.77 13.45 9.37
N PRO A 105 6.70 13.21 10.32
CA PRO A 105 6.37 13.18 11.74
C PRO A 105 5.74 14.51 12.19
N PRO A 106 4.74 14.53 13.11
CA PRO A 106 4.15 13.41 13.84
C PRO A 106 2.84 12.86 13.22
N LEU A 107 2.61 13.02 11.91
CA LEU A 107 1.35 12.61 11.27
C LEU A 107 1.17 11.09 11.26
N ASP A 108 -0.07 10.64 11.46
CA ASP A 108 -0.49 9.24 11.39
C ASP A 108 -1.26 9.00 10.09
N ALA A 109 -0.83 8.01 9.30
CA ALA A 109 -1.44 7.64 8.03
C ALA A 109 -2.92 7.27 8.17
N THR A 110 -3.31 6.65 9.28
CA THR A 110 -4.70 6.25 9.55
C THR A 110 -5.59 7.47 9.74
N LYS A 111 -5.11 8.46 10.50
CA LYS A 111 -5.84 9.72 10.73
C LYS A 111 -5.95 10.53 9.45
N VAL A 112 -4.86 10.60 8.67
CA VAL A 112 -4.87 11.26 7.35
C VAL A 112 -5.86 10.57 6.41
N ALA A 113 -5.95 9.23 6.41
CA ALA A 113 -6.88 8.49 5.57
C ALA A 113 -8.35 8.77 5.93
N VAL A 114 -8.67 8.86 7.22
CA VAL A 114 -10.01 9.23 7.70
C VAL A 114 -10.36 10.66 7.26
N GLN A 115 -9.47 11.63 7.51
CA GLN A 115 -9.71 13.01 7.10
C GLN A 115 -9.80 13.19 5.58
N ALA A 116 -8.98 12.48 4.82
CA ALA A 116 -9.01 12.52 3.36
C ALA A 116 -10.35 12.01 2.82
N LYS A 117 -10.89 10.94 3.41
CA LYS A 117 -12.21 10.42 3.06
C LYS A 117 -13.34 11.38 3.47
N GLU A 118 -13.31 11.91 4.69
CA GLU A 118 -14.38 12.75 5.21
C GLU A 118 -14.44 14.13 4.54
N LYS A 119 -13.29 14.78 4.33
CA LYS A 119 -13.24 16.16 3.81
C LYS A 119 -13.20 16.25 2.29
N HIS A 120 -12.65 15.24 1.63
CA HIS A 120 -12.34 15.32 0.19
C HIS A 120 -12.75 14.08 -0.61
N ASP A 121 -13.48 13.15 -0.01
CA ASP A 121 -13.89 11.87 -0.62
C ASP A 121 -12.72 11.13 -1.28
N LEU A 122 -11.53 11.24 -0.67
CA LEU A 122 -10.30 10.66 -1.17
C LEU A 122 -9.95 9.39 -0.39
N ILE A 123 -9.92 8.26 -1.09
CA ILE A 123 -9.57 6.96 -0.51
C ILE A 123 -8.07 6.73 -0.67
N ILE A 124 -7.36 6.63 0.45
CA ILE A 124 -5.95 6.21 0.50
C ILE A 124 -5.81 4.96 1.37
N ALA A 125 -4.80 4.13 1.10
CA ALA A 125 -4.56 2.92 1.89
C ALA A 125 -3.47 3.20 2.94
N PRO A 126 -3.83 3.32 4.23
CA PRO A 126 -2.84 3.56 5.28
C PRO A 126 -2.00 2.29 5.52
N GLY A 127 -0.69 2.47 5.69
CA GLY A 127 0.30 1.41 5.85
C GLY A 127 -0.02 0.35 6.91
N PRO A 128 -0.63 0.67 8.07
CA PRO A 128 -0.93 -0.32 9.10
C PRO A 128 -1.86 -1.45 8.65
N ILE A 129 -2.69 -1.27 7.61
CA ILE A 129 -3.54 -2.35 7.08
C ILE A 129 -2.75 -3.46 6.40
N PHE A 130 -1.48 -3.19 6.08
CA PHE A 130 -0.55 -4.16 5.47
C PHE A 130 0.42 -4.76 6.50
N GLY A 131 0.32 -4.37 7.77
CA GLY A 131 1.08 -4.95 8.86
C GLY A 131 0.54 -6.32 9.25
N VAL A 132 1.43 -7.26 9.56
CA VAL A 132 1.06 -8.54 10.17
C VAL A 132 0.81 -8.30 11.65
N LYS A 133 -0.31 -8.81 12.18
CA LYS A 133 -0.62 -8.75 13.62
C LYS A 133 0.53 -9.40 14.41
N GLY A 134 1.25 -8.61 15.20
CA GLY A 134 2.37 -9.07 16.05
C GLY A 134 3.72 -8.43 15.77
N ASP A 135 3.89 -7.75 14.62
CA ASP A 135 5.15 -7.07 14.22
C ASP A 135 4.92 -5.58 13.91
N GLU A 136 4.10 -4.90 14.71
CA GLU A 136 3.69 -3.50 14.48
C GLU A 136 4.84 -2.49 14.59
N ASP A 137 5.95 -2.86 15.24
CA ASP A 137 7.10 -1.98 15.50
C ASP A 137 8.30 -2.23 14.57
N VAL A 138 8.29 -3.30 13.76
CA VAL A 138 9.45 -3.69 12.92
C VAL A 138 9.55 -2.84 11.65
N ALA A 139 8.43 -2.35 11.15
CA ALA A 139 8.39 -1.41 10.04
C ALA A 139 7.54 -0.21 10.48
N ASN A 140 8.02 1.02 10.25
CA ASN A 140 7.35 2.27 10.63
C ASN A 140 6.11 2.55 9.75
N LEU A 141 5.23 1.55 9.62
CA LEU A 141 4.07 1.52 8.73
C LEU A 141 2.99 2.53 9.12
N LYS A 142 3.00 2.99 10.38
CA LYS A 142 2.09 4.01 10.91
C LYS A 142 2.12 5.32 10.10
N ARG A 143 3.24 5.60 9.44
CA ARG A 143 3.43 6.81 8.62
C ARG A 143 3.38 6.55 7.12
N ASN A 144 3.41 5.28 6.71
CA ASN A 144 3.43 4.94 5.30
C ASN A 144 2.02 4.97 4.72
N VAL A 145 1.91 5.45 3.49
CA VAL A 145 0.68 5.46 2.70
C VAL A 145 0.97 4.77 1.37
N ARG A 146 0.00 3.98 0.90
CA ARG A 146 0.03 3.36 -0.42
C ARG A 146 -1.07 3.95 -1.29
N VAL A 147 -0.71 4.36 -2.50
CA VAL A 147 -1.65 4.87 -3.51
C VAL A 147 -1.59 3.98 -4.75
N CYS A 148 -2.75 3.66 -5.32
CA CYS A 148 -2.89 2.90 -6.56
C CYS A 148 -3.12 3.85 -7.73
N PHE A 149 -2.40 3.68 -8.83
CA PHE A 149 -2.58 4.48 -10.06
C PHE A 149 -3.09 3.67 -11.26
N ALA A 150 -3.43 2.40 -11.05
CA ALA A 150 -3.73 1.49 -12.15
C ALA A 150 -5.07 1.74 -12.86
N TRP A 151 -6.05 2.33 -12.19
CA TRP A 151 -7.40 2.50 -12.75
C TRP A 151 -7.76 3.95 -13.04
N GLU A 152 -7.17 4.89 -12.31
CA GLU A 152 -7.51 6.31 -12.39
C GLU A 152 -6.91 7.00 -13.61
N GLN A 153 -7.64 8.01 -14.09
CA GLN A 153 -7.15 8.88 -15.17
C GLN A 153 -6.11 9.88 -14.65
N GLU A 154 -5.21 10.31 -15.53
CA GLU A 154 -4.11 11.22 -15.19
C GLU A 154 -4.56 12.50 -14.47
N PRO A 155 -5.66 13.19 -14.86
CA PRO A 155 -6.14 14.37 -14.14
C PRO A 155 -6.65 14.06 -12.73
N SER A 156 -7.36 12.95 -12.56
CA SER A 156 -7.87 12.49 -11.25
C SER A 156 -6.74 12.16 -10.29
N LEU A 157 -5.63 11.61 -10.78
CA LEU A 157 -4.43 11.34 -9.98
C LEU A 157 -3.82 12.65 -9.46
N VAL A 158 -3.66 13.65 -10.33
CA VAL A 158 -3.12 14.96 -9.93
C VAL A 158 -4.03 15.63 -8.90
N GLU A 159 -5.35 15.59 -9.14
CA GLU A 159 -6.33 16.15 -8.21
C GLU A 159 -6.33 15.43 -6.86
N GLY A 160 -6.24 14.10 -6.85
CA GLY A 160 -6.14 13.31 -5.64
C GLY A 160 -4.93 13.70 -4.78
N ILE A 161 -3.76 13.89 -5.40
CA ILE A 161 -2.57 14.36 -4.70
C ILE A 161 -2.71 15.81 -4.21
N GLN A 162 -3.35 16.69 -4.97
CA GLN A 162 -3.65 18.05 -4.51
C GLN A 162 -4.58 18.04 -3.29
N ARG A 163 -5.65 17.23 -3.31
CA ARG A 163 -6.56 17.06 -2.17
C ARG A 163 -5.81 16.52 -0.95
N LEU A 164 -4.94 15.51 -1.13
CA LEU A 164 -4.11 14.98 -0.06
C LEU A 164 -3.17 16.04 0.53
N SER A 165 -2.54 16.87 -0.31
CA SER A 165 -1.65 17.95 0.16
C SER A 165 -2.36 18.98 1.04
N ARG A 166 -3.65 19.25 0.76
CA ARG A 166 -4.48 20.14 1.59
C ARG A 166 -4.76 19.51 2.96
N VAL A 167 -5.11 18.22 3.00
CA VAL A 167 -5.33 17.48 4.26
C VAL A 167 -4.08 17.50 5.13
N ILE A 168 -2.92 17.20 4.53
CA ILE A 168 -1.64 17.19 5.27
C ILE A 168 -1.34 18.57 5.85
N ARG A 169 -1.51 19.63 5.05
CA ARG A 169 -1.30 21.01 5.50
C ARG A 169 -2.26 21.41 6.62
N ASP A 170 -3.56 21.14 6.47
CA ASP A 170 -4.56 21.42 7.50
C ASP A 170 -4.23 20.72 8.82
N MET A 171 -3.72 19.48 8.76
CA MET A 171 -3.31 18.73 9.94
C MET A 171 -2.02 19.27 10.56
N GLN A 172 -1.04 19.71 9.77
CA GLN A 172 0.17 20.37 10.25
C GLN A 172 -0.16 21.70 10.95
N ASP A 173 -0.96 22.57 10.31
CA ASP A 173 -1.41 23.85 10.88
C ASP A 173 -2.26 23.66 12.15
N GLY A 174 -2.98 22.54 12.26
CA GLY A 174 -3.73 22.17 13.46
C GLY A 174 -2.83 21.76 14.63
N LEU A 175 -1.73 21.08 14.34
CA LEU A 175 -0.73 20.66 15.32
C LEU A 175 0.08 21.85 15.85
N ASP A 176 0.48 22.78 14.98
CA ASP A 176 1.22 23.98 15.38
C ASP A 176 0.41 24.85 16.35
N ARG A 177 -0.92 24.92 16.16
CA ARG A 177 -1.82 25.66 17.06
C ARG A 177 -1.98 25.03 18.45
N HIS A 178 -1.88 23.70 18.55
CA HIS A 178 -1.96 22.97 19.82
C HIS A 178 -0.59 22.77 20.48
N GLY A 179 0.52 22.92 19.75
CA GLY A 179 1.90 22.84 20.27
C GLY A 179 2.36 24.09 21.03
N THR A 180 1.61 25.20 20.96
CA THR A 180 1.87 26.45 21.70
C THR A 180 1.22 26.55 23.09
N GLU A 181 0.58 25.49 23.61
CA GLU A 181 0.23 25.45 25.03
C GLU A 181 1.51 25.25 25.87
N VAL A 182 2.06 26.38 26.31
CA VAL A 182 3.09 26.49 27.34
C VAL A 182 2.66 25.65 28.56
N PRO A 183 3.49 24.73 29.08
CA PRO A 183 3.17 24.07 30.33
C PRO A 183 3.23 25.11 31.46
N SER A 184 2.07 25.49 31.98
CA SER A 184 1.93 26.30 33.18
C SER A 184 2.58 25.58 34.38
N PRO A 185 3.21 26.32 35.30
CA PRO A 185 4.18 25.78 36.25
C PRO A 185 3.53 24.88 37.30
N SER A 186 4.34 23.93 37.75
CA SER A 186 4.17 22.97 38.84
C SER A 186 3.17 23.37 39.93
N VAL A 187 2.16 22.52 40.14
CA VAL A 187 1.44 22.47 41.42
C VAL A 187 2.14 21.43 42.28
N GLU A 188 3.10 21.91 43.07
CA GLU A 188 3.55 21.21 44.28
C GLU A 188 2.82 21.82 45.48
N LEU A 189 2.53 20.98 46.48
CA LEU A 189 1.92 21.23 47.79
C LEU A 189 0.38 21.13 47.87
N ALA A 190 -0.09 19.96 48.33
CA ALA A 190 -0.73 19.85 49.65
C ALA A 190 -1.37 18.46 49.86
N VAL A 191 -0.59 17.47 50.33
CA VAL A 191 -1.15 16.36 51.12
C VAL A 191 -0.14 15.92 52.18
N SER A 192 -0.01 16.68 53.25
CA SER A 192 0.35 16.14 54.57
C SER A 192 -0.05 17.13 55.65
N ASN A 193 -1.27 16.96 56.16
CA ASN A 193 -1.69 17.27 57.53
C ASN A 193 -3.21 17.10 57.57
N PHE A 194 -3.69 15.98 58.10
CA PHE A 194 -4.75 15.91 59.11
C PHE A 194 -5.02 14.45 59.50
N HIS A 195 -4.67 14.14 60.76
CA HIS A 195 -5.04 13.01 61.63
C HIS A 195 -4.53 11.61 61.29
#